data_AF-A0AAT9IWS4-F1
#
_entry.id   AF-A0AAT9IWS4-F1
#
_cell.length_a   1.000
_cell.length_b   1.000
_cell.length_c   1.000
_cell.angle_alpha   90.00
_cell.angle_beta   90.00
_cell.angle_gamma   90.00
#
_symmetry.space_group_name_H-M   'P 1'
#
loop_
_entity.id
_entity.type
_entity.pdbx_description
1 polymer ?
#
loop_
_entity_poly.entity_id
_entity_poly.type
_entity_poly.pdbx_seq_one_letter_code
_entity_poly.pdbx_strand_id
1 'polypeptide(L)' 'MPLTKNEIRSVCVFCGSAFGKDPAYKQAAHDLGQILAGAAMRLVYGGGGVGLMGETARSVHEFRRQGAGYHAQIPAEP' A
#
# COMPACT_ATOMS: atom_id res chain seq x y z
N MET A 1 5.66 30.61 16.24
CA MET A 1 4.96 29.34 15.97
C MET A 1 5.11 29.01 14.49
N PRO A 2 5.88 27.99 14.08
CA PRO A 2 5.63 27.33 12.82
C PRO A 2 4.64 26.19 13.07
N LEU A 3 3.52 26.16 12.34
CA LEU A 3 2.66 25.00 12.27
C LEU A 3 3.53 23.83 11.82
N THR A 4 3.75 22.88 12.73
CA THR A 4 4.53 21.67 12.49
C THR A 4 4.02 21.02 11.21
N LYS A 5 4.92 20.87 10.23
CA LYS A 5 4.68 20.20 8.95
C LYS A 5 3.82 18.96 9.23
N ASN A 6 2.57 18.96 8.76
CA ASN A 6 1.66 17.85 9.00
C ASN A 6 2.14 16.69 8.12
N GLU A 7 3.10 15.92 8.61
CA GLU A 7 3.73 14.83 7.88
C GLU A 7 2.72 13.67 7.78
N ILE A 8 2.14 13.49 6.59
CA ILE A 8 1.33 12.32 6.30
C ILE A 8 2.28 11.12 6.32
N ARG A 9 2.17 10.28 7.35
CA ARG A 9 2.97 9.06 7.51
C ARG A 9 2.25 7.80 7.06
N SER A 10 0.95 7.90 6.81
CA SER A 10 0.09 6.75 6.50
C SER A 10 -0.97 7.08 5.47
N VAL A 11 -1.27 6.10 4.63
CA VAL A 11 -2.31 6.13 3.60
C VAL A 11 -3.20 4.91 3.79
N CYS A 12 -4.50 5.15 3.96
CA CYS A 12 -5.50 4.09 3.93
C CYS A 12 -5.96 3.90 2.48
N VAL A 13 -5.83 2.68 1.95
CA VAL A 13 -6.26 2.34 0.60
C VAL A 13 -7.48 1.43 0.68
N PHE A 14 -8.55 1.82 0.00
CA PHE A 14 -9.76 1.03 -0.17
C PHE A 14 -10.02 0.85 -1.67
N CYS A 15 -10.00 -0.41 -2.13
CA CYS A 15 -10.27 -0.76 -3.51
C CYS A 15 -10.99 -2.10 -3.59
N GLY A 16 -11.48 -2.47 -4.78
CA GLY A 16 -12.29 -3.67 -4.95
C GLY A 16 -11.59 -4.95 -4.49
N SER A 17 -12.34 -5.82 -3.80
CA SER A 17 -11.91 -7.18 -3.43
C SER A 17 -11.71 -8.10 -4.64
N ALA A 18 -12.12 -7.67 -5.83
CA ALA A 18 -11.85 -8.30 -7.12
C ALA A 18 -10.95 -7.42 -7.98
N PHE A 19 -10.15 -8.04 -8.86
CA PHE A 19 -9.30 -7.33 -9.82
C PHE A 19 -10.06 -6.55 -10.88
N GLY A 20 -11.37 -6.82 -11.04
CA GLY A 20 -12.14 -6.36 -12.19
C GLY A 20 -11.78 -7.15 -13.45
N LYS A 21 -12.25 -6.67 -14.60
CA LYS A 21 -12.00 -7.30 -15.91
C LYS A 21 -10.83 -6.68 -16.65
N ASP A 22 -10.45 -5.46 -16.30
CA ASP A 22 -9.39 -4.71 -16.94
C ASP A 22 -8.05 -4.96 -16.21
N PRO A 23 -7.02 -5.50 -16.87
CA PRO A 23 -5.70 -5.67 -16.27
C PRO A 23 -5.08 -4.35 -15.79
N ALA A 24 -5.50 -3.20 -16.32
CA ALA A 24 -5.02 -1.89 -15.88
C ALA A 24 -5.28 -1.63 -14.40
N TYR A 25 -6.35 -2.18 -13.81
CA TYR A 25 -6.61 -2.02 -12.37
C TYR A 25 -5.56 -2.73 -11.52
N LYS A 26 -5.16 -3.94 -11.93
CA LYS A 26 -4.10 -4.67 -11.22
C LYS A 26 -2.77 -3.92 -11.32
N GLN A 27 -2.44 -3.40 -12.51
CA GLN A 27 -1.22 -2.62 -12.70
C GLN A 27 -1.23 -1.36 -11.83
N ALA A 28 -2.34 -0.62 -11.81
CA ALA A 28 -2.47 0.57 -10.98
C ALA A 28 -2.33 0.26 -9.47
N ALA A 29 -2.87 -0.86 -9.00
CA ALA A 29 -2.71 -1.31 -7.62
C ALA A 29 -1.24 -1.64 -7.29
N HIS A 30 -0.56 -2.33 -8.19
CA HIS A 30 0.86 -2.62 -8.07
C HIS A 30 1.69 -1.32 -8.02
N ASP A 31 1.47 -0.39 -8.95
CA ASP A 31 2.23 0.85 -9.05
C ASP A 31 2.02 1.74 -7.81
N LEU A 32 0.77 1.80 -7.31
CA LEU A 32 0.46 2.49 -6.06
C LEU A 32 1.28 1.93 -4.89
N GLY A 33 1.40 0.60 -4.80
CA GLY A 33 2.21 -0.04 -3.75
C GLY A 33 3.70 0.33 -3.85
N GLN A 34 4.26 0.38 -5.05
CA GLN A 34 5.65 0.79 -5.26
C GLN A 34 5.88 2.26 -4.84
N ILE A 35 4.96 3.15 -5.22
CA ILE A 35 5.03 4.58 -4.88
C ILE A 35 4.97 4.79 -3.36
N LEU A 36 4.03 4.13 -2.68
CA LEU A 36 3.87 4.25 -1.23
C LEU A 36 5.10 3.72 -0.48
N ALA A 37 5.67 2.61 -0.95
CA ALA A 37 6.87 2.03 -0.36
C ALA A 37 8.12 2.91 -0.61
N GLY A 38 8.27 3.45 -1.82
CA GLY A 38 9.34 4.40 -2.15
C GLY A 38 9.26 5.71 -1.37
N ALA A 39 8.05 6.15 -1.01
CA ALA A 39 7.82 7.31 -0.16
C ALA A 39 7.93 7.02 1.35
N ALA A 40 8.31 5.79 1.75
CA ALA A 40 8.35 5.34 3.14
C ALA A 40 7.04 5.57 3.91
N MET A 41 5.90 5.48 3.22
CA MET A 41 4.58 5.68 3.79
C MET A 41 3.96 4.38 4.27
N ARG A 42 3.21 4.46 5.36
CA ARG A 42 2.42 3.36 5.91
C ARG A 42 1.20 3.07 5.07
N LEU A 43 1.19 1.90 4.42
CA LEU A 43 -0.05 1.36 3.86
C LEU A 43 -0.92 0.79 4.98
N VAL A 44 -2.15 1.31 5.07
CA VAL A 44 -3.26 0.74 5.83
C VAL A 44 -4.28 0.22 4.81
N TYR A 45 -4.72 -1.03 4.96
CA TYR A 45 -5.71 -1.63 4.07
C TYR A 45 -6.61 -2.59 4.86
N GLY A 46 -7.84 -2.79 4.41
CA GLY A 46 -8.75 -3.81 4.95
C GLY A 46 -8.18 -5.19 4.68
N GLY A 47 -7.90 -5.95 5.74
CA GLY A 47 -7.05 -7.15 5.75
C GLY A 47 -7.54 -8.39 4.98
N GLY A 48 -8.36 -8.23 3.94
CA GLY A 48 -8.86 -9.33 3.13
C GLY A 48 -7.81 -9.99 2.23
N GLY A 49 -6.63 -9.38 2.02
CA GLY A 49 -5.52 -9.98 1.26
C GLY A 49 -5.79 -10.34 -0.21
N VAL A 50 -6.98 -10.04 -0.74
CA VAL A 50 -7.45 -10.46 -2.07
C VAL A 50 -7.74 -9.27 -2.99
N GLY A 51 -7.77 -9.52 -4.30
CA GLY A 51 -8.06 -8.53 -5.32
C GLY A 51 -7.03 -7.41 -5.38
N LEU A 52 -7.51 -6.18 -5.64
CA LEU A 52 -6.65 -5.01 -5.81
C LEU A 52 -5.95 -4.62 -4.51
N MET A 53 -6.61 -4.78 -3.36
CA MET A 53 -6.02 -4.48 -2.06
C MET A 53 -4.85 -5.41 -1.74
N GLY A 54 -5.00 -6.71 -2.03
CA GLY A 54 -3.92 -7.69 -1.90
C GLY A 54 -2.73 -7.39 -2.82
N GLU A 55 -2.98 -6.93 -4.04
CA GLU A 55 -1.93 -6.55 -4.99
C GLU A 55 -1.13 -5.33 -4.50
N THR A 56 -1.81 -4.28 -4.04
CA THR A 56 -1.16 -3.10 -3.44
C THR A 56 -0.30 -3.50 -2.24
N ALA A 57 -0.82 -4.35 -1.35
CA ALA A 57 -0.08 -4.84 -0.19
C ALA A 57 1.15 -5.67 -0.60
N ARG A 58 1.00 -6.58 -1.56
CA ARG A 58 2.11 -7.39 -2.09
C ARG A 58 3.20 -6.52 -2.68
N SER A 59 2.83 -5.55 -3.51
CA SER A 59 3.78 -4.61 -4.13
C SER A 59 4.57 -3.83 -3.06
N VAL A 60 3.90 -3.32 -2.01
CA VAL A 60 4.60 -2.70 -0.87
C VAL A 60 5.60 -3.66 -0.23
N HIS A 61 5.23 -4.93 -0.01
CA HIS A 61 6.12 -5.94 0.58
C HIS A 61 7.30 -6.31 -0.31
N GLU A 62 7.11 -6.39 -1.62
CA GLU A 62 8.18 -6.71 -2.57
C GLU A 62 9.23 -5.60 -2.60
N PHE A 63 8.80 -4.34 -2.58
CA PHE A 63 9.73 -3.20 -2.47
C PHE A 63 10.53 -3.24 -1.15
N ARG A 64 9.91 -3.66 -0.03
CA ARG A 64 10.60 -3.80 1.27
C ARG A 64 11.76 -4.80 1.24
N ARG A 65 11.63 -5.91 0.49
CA ARG A 65 12.70 -6.92 0.35
C ARG A 65 13.94 -6.36 -0.35
N GLN A 66 13.80 -5.24 -1.07
CA GLN A 66 14.88 -4.59 -1.80
C GLN A 66 15.65 -3.55 -0.95
N GLY A 67 15.34 -3.40 0.35
CA GLY A 67 16.22 -2.71 1.31
C GLY A 67 15.78 -1.31 1.76
N ALA A 68 14.56 -0.86 1.44
CA ALA A 68 14.04 0.42 1.93
C ALA A 68 13.47 0.29 3.36
N GLY A 69 14.14 0.89 4.34
CA GLY A 69 13.80 0.87 5.75
C GLY A 69 12.47 1.56 6.06
N TYR A 70 11.41 0.78 6.26
CA TYR A 70 10.11 1.27 6.71
C TYR A 70 9.32 0.20 7.52
N HIS A 71 8.66 0.65 8.60
CA HIS A 71 7.81 -0.13 9.49
C HIS A 71 6.34 -0.12 9.03
N ALA A 72 6.00 -0.93 8.02
CA ALA A 72 4.60 -1.25 7.78
C ALA A 72 4.13 -2.19 8.90
N GLN A 73 3.55 -1.64 9.97
CA GLN A 73 2.68 -2.43 10.84
C GLN A 73 1.45 -2.80 10.01
N ILE A 74 1.43 -4.01 9.50
CA ILE A 74 0.35 -4.54 8.69
C ILE A 74 -0.46 -5.43 9.62
N PRO A 75 -1.64 -5.01 10.09
CA PRO A 75 -2.64 -5.96 10.53
C PRO A 75 -3.48 -6.31 9.30
N ALA A 76 -3.19 -7.46 8.71
CA ALA A 76 -4.03 -8.06 7.69
C ALA A 76 -3.94 -9.58 7.77
N GLU A 77 -4.20 -10.14 8.96
CA GLU A 77 -4.56 -11.55 9.17
C GLU A 77 -5.44 -11.65 10.43
N PRO A 78 -6.27 -12.70 10.52
CA PRO A 78 -7.70 -12.75 10.16
C PRO A 78 -8.64 -11.85 10.99
#